data_AF-A0A1G7RIP2-F1
#
_entry.id   AF-A0A1G7RIP2-F1
#
_cell.length_a   1.000
_cell.length_b   1.000
_cell.length_c   1.000
_cell.angle_alpha   90.00
_cell.angle_beta   90.00
_cell.angle_gamma   90.00
#
_symmetry.space_group_name_H-M   'P 1'
#
loop_
_entity.id
_entity.type
_entity.pdbx_description
1 polymer ?
#
loop_
_entity_poly.entity_id
_entity_poly.type
_entity_poly.pdbx_seq_one_letter_code
_entity_poly.pdbx_strand_id
1 'polypeptide(L)'
;MPQTIHLECPICHAKHEHSIETAINSQKQPELKQKLLEGQLLAFECDQCGAKRQIETQILYHDPELKLLIYLAPKFKEYREKILQGLSVMTQEEGIDISDYHLRVVTSAPQLIEKIQIFDQGFNDQVMEVVKILTDGLFAQQEPNRTVLNRFFIHKDNEDKFLYLTEDEQLMVDYHPTLTEFIEDKFAKELKNDYLGQFIMVDYEWATNIANHQPGPGIQHESDQ
;
A
#
# COMPACT_ATOMS: atom_id res chain seq x y z
N MET A 1 3.46 16.01 -12.40
CA MET A 1 3.10 17.45 -12.37
C MET A 1 2.42 17.68 -11.04
N PRO A 2 2.85 18.68 -10.28
CA PRO A 2 2.26 18.94 -8.98
C PRO A 2 0.80 19.36 -9.13
N GLN A 3 -0.05 18.87 -8.24
CA GLN A 3 -1.44 19.26 -8.14
C GLN A 3 -1.61 20.27 -7.01
N THR A 4 -2.38 21.32 -7.28
CA THR A 4 -2.79 22.26 -6.25
C THR A 4 -4.03 21.73 -5.54
N ILE A 5 -3.91 21.50 -4.24
CA ILE A 5 -5.01 21.11 -3.36
C ILE A 5 -5.40 22.28 -2.46
N HIS A 6 -6.70 22.40 -2.20
CA HIS A 6 -7.25 23.40 -1.30
C HIS A 6 -7.69 22.69 -0.02
N LEU A 7 -7.14 23.10 1.10
CA LEU A 7 -7.36 22.49 2.41
C LEU A 7 -7.96 23.51 3.37
N GLU A 8 -8.91 23.08 4.19
CA GLU A 8 -9.40 23.87 5.32
C GLU A 8 -8.94 23.20 6.61
N CYS A 9 -8.26 23.95 7.48
CA CYS A 9 -7.83 23.45 8.76
C CYS A 9 -9.06 23.12 9.64
N PRO A 10 -9.25 21.89 10.11
CA PRO A 10 -10.43 21.53 10.90
C PRO A 10 -10.40 22.10 12.33
N ILE A 11 -9.29 22.73 12.76
CA ILE A 11 -9.13 23.30 14.10
C ILE A 11 -9.39 24.81 14.11
N CYS A 12 -8.83 25.54 13.15
CA CYS A 12 -8.93 27.01 13.10
C CYS A 12 -9.65 27.53 11.86
N HIS A 13 -10.08 26.65 10.95
CA HIS A 13 -10.77 26.99 9.70
C HIS A 13 -9.97 27.87 8.72
N ALA A 14 -8.66 28.03 8.95
CA ALA A 14 -7.77 28.67 8.00
C ALA A 14 -7.75 27.86 6.69
N LYS A 15 -7.82 28.57 5.56
CA LYS A 15 -7.75 27.99 4.22
C LYS A 15 -6.32 28.04 3.75
N HIS A 16 -5.85 26.92 3.20
CA HIS A 16 -4.51 26.77 2.68
C HIS A 16 -4.56 26.26 1.25
N GLU A 17 -3.59 26.69 0.46
CA GLU A 17 -3.32 26.17 -0.87
C GLU A 17 -1.96 25.46 -0.81
N HIS A 18 -1.95 24.17 -1.13
CA HIS A 18 -0.74 23.36 -1.13
C HIS A 18 -0.51 22.75 -2.49
N SER A 19 0.74 22.76 -2.94
CA SER A 19 1.16 22.06 -4.15
C SER A 19 1.77 20.72 -3.76
N ILE A 20 1.25 19.62 -4.31
CA ILE A 20 1.68 18.27 -3.97
C ILE A 20 1.98 17.45 -5.23
N GLU A 21 3.10 16.73 -5.23
CA GLU A 21 3.44 15.80 -6.30
C GLU A 21 2.61 14.53 -6.15
N THR A 22 1.76 14.25 -7.14
CA THR A 22 0.85 13.09 -7.15
C THR A 22 1.30 12.00 -8.13
N ALA A 23 2.39 12.22 -8.86
CA ALA A 23 3.00 11.23 -9.72
C ALA A 23 4.50 11.19 -9.41
N ILE A 24 4.98 10.03 -8.99
CA ILE A 24 6.35 9.83 -8.52
C ILE A 24 6.96 8.72 -9.35
N ASN A 25 8.03 9.02 -10.07
CA ASN A 25 8.87 8.00 -10.69
C ASN A 25 10.15 7.83 -9.88
N SER A 26 10.41 6.65 -9.32
CA SER A 26 11.51 6.42 -8.38
C SER A 26 12.88 6.72 -8.97
N GLN A 27 13.07 6.47 -10.26
CA GLN A 27 14.35 6.67 -10.97
C GLN A 27 14.59 8.14 -11.33
N LYS A 28 13.52 8.85 -11.69
CA LYS A 28 13.62 10.28 -12.05
C LYS A 28 13.56 11.20 -10.84
N GLN A 29 12.95 10.77 -9.74
CA GLN A 29 12.63 11.58 -8.56
C GLN A 29 12.90 10.81 -7.25
N PRO A 30 14.13 10.34 -7.01
CA PRO A 30 14.48 9.58 -5.80
C PRO A 30 14.24 10.38 -4.50
N GLU A 31 14.37 11.70 -4.55
CA GLU A 31 14.08 12.59 -3.42
C GLU A 31 12.59 12.61 -3.04
N LEU A 32 11.68 12.44 -4.02
CA LEU A 32 10.25 12.34 -3.74
C LEU A 32 9.89 10.97 -3.17
N LYS A 33 10.52 9.88 -3.68
CA LYS A 33 10.41 8.55 -3.07
C LYS A 33 10.83 8.60 -1.60
N GLN A 34 11.97 9.22 -1.30
CA GLN A 34 12.44 9.37 0.08
C GLN A 34 11.45 10.15 0.96
N LYS A 35 10.96 11.30 0.51
CA LYS A 35 9.95 12.07 1.26
C LYS A 35 8.65 11.30 1.47
N LEU A 36 8.25 10.47 0.51
CA LEU A 36 7.08 9.59 0.64
C LEU A 36 7.32 8.54 1.73
N LEU A 37 8.45 7.83 1.68
CA LEU A 37 8.83 6.81 2.67
C LEU A 37 8.97 7.39 4.09
N GLU A 38 9.45 8.63 4.21
CA GLU A 38 9.54 9.35 5.48
C GLU A 38 8.18 9.92 5.96
N GLY A 39 7.10 9.74 5.19
CA GLY A 39 5.76 10.25 5.52
C GLY A 39 5.64 11.78 5.43
N GLN A 40 6.62 12.45 4.84
CA GLN A 40 6.69 13.91 4.73
C GLN A 40 5.95 14.45 3.51
N LEU A 41 5.86 13.66 2.43
CA LEU A 41 5.25 14.13 1.17
C LEU A 41 3.77 14.53 1.36
N LEU A 42 3.05 13.79 2.20
CA LEU A 42 1.64 14.02 2.51
C LEU A 42 1.43 14.77 3.84
N ALA A 43 2.51 15.16 4.51
CA ALA A 43 2.40 15.88 5.79
C ALA A 43 1.97 17.33 5.55
N PHE A 44 0.94 17.75 6.27
CA PHE A 44 0.47 19.14 6.33
C PHE A 44 0.59 19.67 7.74
N GLU A 45 1.09 20.89 7.88
CA GLU A 45 1.10 21.67 9.12
C GLU A 45 0.46 23.03 8.88
N CYS A 46 -0.59 23.34 9.63
CA CYS A 46 -1.28 24.62 9.51
C CYS A 46 -0.41 25.77 10.03
N ASP A 47 -0.12 26.76 9.18
CA ASP A 47 0.70 27.93 9.54
C ASP A 47 0.06 28.85 10.60
N GLN A 48 -1.26 28.76 10.83
CA GLN A 48 -1.98 29.58 11.82
C GLN A 48 -2.01 28.96 13.21
N CYS A 49 -2.12 27.63 13.33
CA CYS A 49 -2.32 26.96 14.63
C CYS A 49 -1.38 25.78 14.90
N GLY A 50 -0.50 25.43 13.96
CA GLY A 50 0.45 24.32 14.09
C GLY A 50 -0.19 22.93 14.03
N ALA A 51 -1.50 22.83 13.72
CA ALA A 51 -2.16 21.53 13.61
C ALA A 51 -1.56 20.70 12.46
N LYS A 52 -1.09 19.49 12.80
CA LYS A 52 -0.49 18.54 11.85
C LYS A 52 -1.51 17.51 11.37
N ARG A 53 -1.52 17.21 10.08
CA ARG A 53 -2.40 16.20 9.45
C ARG A 53 -1.69 15.52 8.29
N GLN A 54 -2.27 14.41 7.86
CA GLN A 54 -1.91 13.76 6.60
C GLN A 54 -2.94 14.18 5.55
N ILE A 55 -2.45 14.60 4.39
CA ILE A 55 -3.27 14.92 3.23
C ILE A 55 -3.75 13.62 2.60
N GLU A 56 -5.05 13.46 2.49
CA GLU A 56 -5.65 12.39 1.71
C GLU A 56 -5.76 12.83 0.25
N THR A 57 -4.92 12.26 -0.61
CA THR A 57 -4.96 12.47 -2.06
C THR A 57 -4.59 11.19 -2.80
N GLN A 58 -4.77 11.21 -4.12
CA GLN A 58 -4.34 10.12 -4.99
C GLN A 58 -2.85 10.29 -5.34
N ILE A 59 -2.12 9.17 -5.38
CA ILE A 59 -0.72 9.13 -5.81
C ILE A 59 -0.53 7.98 -6.78
N LEU A 60 0.15 8.25 -7.89
CA LEU A 60 0.73 7.25 -8.77
C LEU A 60 2.23 7.11 -8.46
N TYR A 61 2.62 5.99 -7.90
CA TYR A 61 4.02 5.62 -7.72
C TYR A 61 4.44 4.65 -8.82
N HIS A 62 5.57 4.91 -9.47
CA HIS A 62 6.12 4.09 -10.55
C HIS A 62 7.61 3.84 -10.29
N ASP A 63 7.98 2.56 -10.16
CA ASP A 63 9.35 2.07 -10.15
C ASP A 63 9.61 1.18 -11.39
N PRO A 64 10.25 1.70 -12.45
CA PRO A 64 10.49 0.92 -13.66
C PRO A 64 11.55 -0.17 -13.49
N GLU A 65 12.48 -0.06 -12.53
CA GLU A 65 13.49 -1.12 -12.30
C GLU A 65 12.86 -2.35 -11.66
N LEU A 66 11.96 -2.13 -10.69
CA LEU A 66 11.19 -3.19 -10.04
C LEU A 66 9.93 -3.61 -10.82
N LYS A 67 9.67 -2.97 -11.97
CA LYS A 67 8.42 -3.11 -12.76
C LYS A 67 7.18 -3.01 -11.88
N LEU A 68 7.13 -1.96 -11.06
CA LEU A 68 6.12 -1.76 -10.03
C LEU A 68 5.37 -0.46 -10.28
N LEU A 69 4.04 -0.53 -10.28
CA LEU A 69 3.17 0.63 -10.33
C LEU A 69 2.10 0.50 -9.25
N ILE A 70 2.07 1.46 -8.32
CA ILE A 70 1.13 1.49 -7.21
C ILE A 70 0.28 2.74 -7.30
N TYR A 71 -1.04 2.56 -7.28
CA TYR A 71 -2.00 3.66 -7.23
C TYR A 71 -2.62 3.75 -5.84
N LEU A 72 -2.36 4.86 -5.14
CA LEU A 72 -3.05 5.23 -3.92
C LEU A 72 -4.40 5.87 -4.28
N ALA A 73 -5.47 5.23 -3.85
CA ALA A 73 -6.84 5.64 -4.06
C ALA A 73 -7.63 5.59 -2.74
N PRO A 74 -7.61 6.66 -1.92
CA PRO A 74 -8.31 6.65 -0.63
C PRO A 74 -9.80 6.33 -0.72
N LYS A 75 -10.44 6.78 -1.80
CA LYS A 75 -11.87 6.60 -2.09
C LYS A 75 -12.16 5.46 -3.06
N PHE A 76 -11.31 4.43 -3.08
CA PHE A 76 -11.45 3.32 -4.03
C PHE A 76 -12.80 2.60 -3.91
N LYS A 77 -13.28 2.37 -2.68
CA LYS A 77 -14.56 1.69 -2.45
C LYS A 77 -15.75 2.48 -2.98
N GLU A 78 -15.73 3.81 -2.88
CA GLU A 78 -16.84 4.64 -3.37
C GLU A 78 -16.81 4.86 -4.89
N TYR A 79 -15.62 4.86 -5.51
CA TYR A 79 -15.45 5.24 -6.93
C TYR A 79 -14.71 4.20 -7.77
N ARG A 80 -14.84 2.91 -7.41
CA ARG A 80 -14.10 1.78 -7.99
C ARG A 80 -14.06 1.81 -9.52
N GLU A 81 -15.22 1.77 -10.18
CA GLU A 81 -15.32 1.72 -11.65
C GLU A 81 -14.61 2.91 -12.31
N LYS A 82 -14.87 4.12 -11.81
CA LYS A 82 -14.29 5.35 -12.34
C LYS A 82 -12.77 5.36 -12.19
N ILE A 83 -12.27 4.89 -11.06
CA ILE A 83 -10.83 4.78 -10.81
C ILE A 83 -10.21 3.77 -11.78
N LEU A 84 -10.82 2.60 -11.95
CA LEU A 84 -10.30 1.58 -12.85
C LEU A 84 -10.31 2.01 -14.31
N GLN A 85 -11.38 2.67 -14.75
CA GLN A 85 -11.42 3.26 -16.08
C GLN A 85 -10.29 4.29 -16.28
N GLY A 86 -10.06 5.16 -15.28
CA GLY A 86 -8.95 6.12 -15.33
C GLY A 86 -7.58 5.46 -15.40
N LEU A 87 -7.36 4.38 -14.65
CA LEU A 87 -6.12 3.61 -14.69
C LEU A 87 -5.88 2.97 -16.05
N SER A 88 -6.91 2.37 -16.66
CA SER A 88 -6.81 1.74 -17.98
C SER A 88 -6.50 2.75 -19.10
N VAL A 89 -7.05 3.96 -19.02
CA VAL A 89 -6.74 5.04 -19.97
C VAL A 89 -5.30 5.51 -19.79
N MET A 90 -4.89 5.76 -18.55
CA MET A 90 -3.55 6.26 -18.21
C MET A 90 -2.45 5.31 -18.71
N THR A 91 -2.61 4.00 -18.51
CA THR A 91 -1.61 3.01 -18.94
C THR A 91 -1.52 2.90 -20.47
N GLN A 92 -2.62 3.10 -21.18
CA GLN A 92 -2.63 3.14 -22.65
C GLN A 92 -1.97 4.42 -23.20
N GLU A 93 -2.23 5.57 -22.59
CA GLU A 93 -1.72 6.88 -23.06
C GLU A 93 -0.21 7.05 -22.85
N GLU A 94 0.35 6.50 -21.77
CA GLU A 94 1.79 6.61 -21.49
C GLU A 94 2.66 5.73 -22.42
N GLY A 95 2.06 4.82 -23.19
CA GLY A 95 2.78 3.94 -24.11
C GLY A 95 3.77 2.99 -23.41
N ILE A 96 3.59 2.77 -22.11
CA ILE A 96 4.39 1.86 -21.29
C ILE A 96 3.77 0.47 -21.41
N ASP A 97 4.55 -0.50 -21.86
CA ASP A 97 4.15 -1.90 -21.75
C ASP A 97 4.21 -2.31 -20.27
N ILE A 98 3.01 -2.41 -19.68
CA ILE A 98 2.81 -2.78 -18.28
C ILE A 98 2.49 -4.27 -18.13
N SER A 99 2.53 -5.07 -19.20
CA SER A 99 2.10 -6.47 -19.17
C SER A 99 2.92 -7.34 -18.20
N ASP A 100 4.16 -6.94 -17.92
CA ASP A 100 5.07 -7.60 -16.99
C ASP A 100 5.28 -6.82 -15.68
N TYR A 101 4.38 -5.88 -15.36
CA TYR A 101 4.43 -5.08 -14.14
C TYR A 101 3.58 -5.65 -13.01
N HIS A 102 4.05 -5.50 -11.78
CA HIS A 102 3.23 -5.57 -10.59
C HIS A 102 2.39 -4.30 -10.45
N LEU A 103 1.09 -4.42 -10.72
CA LEU A 103 0.15 -3.32 -10.60
C LEU A 103 -0.64 -3.45 -9.29
N ARG A 104 -0.60 -2.41 -8.46
CA ARG A 104 -1.25 -2.42 -7.13
C ARG A 104 -2.17 -1.23 -6.96
N VAL A 105 -3.29 -1.46 -6.28
CA VAL A 105 -4.12 -0.40 -5.71
C VAL A 105 -4.04 -0.49 -4.19
N VAL A 106 -3.85 0.65 -3.55
CA VAL A 106 -3.85 0.78 -2.08
C VAL A 106 -4.77 1.93 -1.69
N THR A 107 -5.30 1.90 -0.46
CA THR A 107 -6.31 2.88 -0.01
C THR A 107 -5.79 3.83 1.06
N SER A 108 -4.53 3.68 1.48
CA SER A 108 -3.93 4.56 2.48
C SER A 108 -2.43 4.75 2.23
N ALA A 109 -1.90 5.89 2.68
CA ALA A 109 -0.47 6.18 2.56
C ALA A 109 0.42 5.15 3.29
N PRO A 110 0.07 4.64 4.50
CA PRO A 110 0.83 3.56 5.13
C PRO A 110 0.90 2.29 4.28
N GLN A 111 -0.19 1.90 3.59
CA GLN A 111 -0.16 0.76 2.66
C GLN A 111 0.74 1.03 1.44
N LEU A 112 0.73 2.25 0.90
CA LEU A 112 1.65 2.63 -0.18
C LEU A 112 3.11 2.48 0.26
N ILE A 113 3.46 3.05 1.42
CA ILE A 113 4.80 2.98 1.99
C ILE A 113 5.22 1.54 2.25
N GLU A 114 4.35 0.73 2.88
CA GLU A 114 4.58 -0.69 3.14
C GLU A 114 4.93 -1.43 1.84
N LYS A 115 4.11 -1.26 0.79
CA LYS A 115 4.31 -1.96 -0.48
C LYS A 115 5.64 -1.55 -1.12
N ILE A 116 5.98 -0.26 -1.14
CA ILE A 116 7.29 0.19 -1.63
C ILE A 116 8.42 -0.47 -0.84
N GLN A 117 8.34 -0.52 0.49
CA GLN A 117 9.38 -1.14 1.32
C GLN A 117 9.52 -2.65 1.06
N ILE A 118 8.41 -3.37 0.91
CA ILE A 118 8.43 -4.81 0.57
C ILE A 118 9.19 -5.05 -0.74
N PHE A 119 8.85 -4.30 -1.79
CA PHE A 119 9.49 -4.45 -3.09
C PHE A 119 10.95 -3.99 -3.08
N ASP A 120 11.29 -2.93 -2.33
CA ASP A 120 12.68 -2.48 -2.15
C ASP A 120 13.56 -3.55 -1.48
N GLN A 121 12.99 -4.38 -0.61
CA GLN A 121 13.69 -5.53 -0.01
C GLN A 121 13.70 -6.79 -0.90
N GLY A 122 13.07 -6.74 -2.07
CA GLY A 122 12.94 -7.89 -2.97
C GLY A 122 11.97 -8.97 -2.48
N PHE A 123 11.08 -8.64 -1.55
CA PHE A 123 10.04 -9.55 -1.07
C PHE A 123 8.82 -9.57 -1.99
N ASN A 124 8.06 -10.67 -1.92
CA ASN A 124 6.77 -10.79 -2.58
C ASN A 124 5.65 -10.28 -1.65
N ASP A 125 4.97 -9.20 -2.05
CA ASP A 125 3.92 -8.58 -1.23
C ASP A 125 2.72 -9.49 -0.94
N GLN A 126 2.41 -10.40 -1.86
CA GLN A 126 1.35 -11.39 -1.70
C GLN A 126 1.69 -12.39 -0.60
N VAL A 127 2.94 -12.85 -0.56
CA VAL A 127 3.44 -13.74 0.51
C VAL A 127 3.45 -12.99 1.84
N MET A 128 3.98 -11.77 1.86
CA MET A 128 4.06 -10.95 3.07
C MET A 128 2.67 -10.65 3.67
N GLU A 129 1.65 -10.42 2.84
CA GLU A 129 0.28 -10.19 3.32
C GLU A 129 -0.29 -11.44 4.03
N VAL A 130 0.02 -12.64 3.54
CA VAL A 130 -0.38 -13.89 4.20
C VAL A 130 0.47 -14.17 5.45
N VAL A 131 1.77 -13.84 5.44
CA VAL A 131 2.63 -13.91 6.64
C VAL A 131 2.06 -13.05 7.77
N LYS A 132 1.52 -11.86 7.47
CA LYS A 132 0.86 -11.02 8.48
C LYS A 132 -0.32 -11.75 9.16
N ILE A 133 -1.11 -12.55 8.43
CA ILE A 133 -2.21 -13.35 9.00
C ILE A 133 -1.69 -14.43 9.97
N LEU A 134 -0.62 -15.15 9.60
CA LEU A 134 -0.05 -16.15 10.51
C LEU A 134 0.58 -15.50 11.75
N THR A 135 1.21 -14.34 11.56
CA THR A 135 1.77 -13.55 12.64
C THR A 135 0.69 -13.11 13.62
N ASP A 136 -0.51 -12.77 13.16
CA ASP A 136 -1.66 -12.49 14.04
C ASP A 136 -2.01 -13.69 14.92
N GLY A 137 -1.95 -14.91 14.38
CA GLY A 137 -2.21 -16.13 15.14
C GLY A 137 -1.17 -16.39 16.25
N LEU A 138 0.09 -16.04 16.02
CA LEU A 138 1.16 -16.11 17.02
C LEU A 138 1.01 -14.99 18.06
N PHE A 139 0.72 -13.77 17.59
CA PHE A 139 0.50 -12.61 18.43
C PHE A 139 -0.68 -12.84 19.39
N ALA A 140 -1.80 -13.36 18.91
CA ALA A 140 -2.98 -13.66 19.73
C ALA A 140 -2.73 -14.74 20.80
N GLN A 141 -1.74 -15.62 20.63
CA GLN A 141 -1.35 -16.57 21.68
C GLN A 141 -0.58 -15.89 22.82
N GLN A 142 0.17 -14.83 22.51
CA GLN A 142 0.96 -14.07 23.48
C GLN A 142 0.12 -12.97 24.14
N GLU A 143 -0.71 -12.28 23.36
CA GLU A 143 -1.52 -11.12 23.75
C GLU A 143 -3.02 -11.35 23.45
N PRO A 144 -3.69 -12.32 24.09
CA PRO A 144 -5.02 -12.80 23.70
C PRO A 144 -6.16 -11.78 23.88
N ASN A 145 -5.96 -10.76 24.71
CA ASN A 145 -6.99 -9.74 25.01
C ASN A 145 -6.78 -8.45 24.22
N ARG A 146 -5.81 -8.41 23.31
CA ARG A 146 -5.41 -7.18 22.62
C ARG A 146 -6.00 -7.10 21.23
N THR A 147 -6.72 -6.02 20.95
CA THR A 147 -7.33 -5.79 19.64
C THR A 147 -6.33 -5.16 18.68
N VAL A 148 -6.02 -5.87 17.59
CA VAL A 148 -5.19 -5.33 16.49
C VAL A 148 -6.08 -4.60 15.49
N LEU A 149 -5.83 -3.31 15.30
CA LEU A 149 -6.56 -2.46 14.36
C LEU A 149 -5.96 -2.51 12.95
N ASN A 150 -4.63 -2.52 12.85
CA ASN A 150 -3.93 -2.62 11.58
C ASN A 150 -2.49 -3.13 11.77
N ARG A 151 -1.86 -3.61 10.70
CA ARG A 151 -0.45 -4.01 10.72
C ARG A 151 0.24 -3.76 9.39
N PHE A 152 1.48 -3.29 9.46
CA PHE A 152 2.29 -2.95 8.30
C PHE A 152 3.69 -3.56 8.42
N PHE A 153 4.21 -4.13 7.33
CA PHE A 153 5.63 -4.40 7.22
C PHE A 153 6.42 -3.08 7.24
N ILE A 154 7.51 -3.05 8.01
CA ILE A 154 8.44 -1.93 8.11
C ILE A 154 9.86 -2.48 8.01
N HIS A 155 10.63 -1.93 7.07
CA HIS A 155 12.07 -2.09 7.01
C HIS A 155 12.75 -0.83 7.56
N LYS A 156 13.51 -0.96 8.64
CA LYS A 156 14.26 0.16 9.24
C LYS A 156 15.50 -0.34 9.96
N ASP A 157 16.60 0.40 9.85
CA ASP A 157 17.86 0.10 10.53
C ASP A 157 18.38 -1.34 10.25
N ASN A 158 18.19 -1.81 9.01
CA ASN A 158 18.47 -3.18 8.54
C ASN A 158 17.67 -4.28 9.25
N GLU A 159 16.56 -3.93 9.90
CA GLU A 159 15.63 -4.88 10.50
C GLU A 159 14.28 -4.85 9.80
N ASP A 160 13.74 -6.05 9.58
CA ASP A 160 12.40 -6.29 9.09
C ASP A 160 11.48 -6.59 10.28
N LYS A 161 10.38 -5.84 10.41
CA LYS A 161 9.40 -6.02 11.48
C LYS A 161 7.99 -5.73 10.98
N PHE A 162 7.01 -6.12 11.77
CA PHE A 162 5.63 -5.68 11.59
C PHE A 162 5.26 -4.65 12.66
N LEU A 163 4.85 -3.46 12.21
CA LEU A 163 4.23 -2.46 13.06
C LEU A 163 2.76 -2.82 13.27
N TYR A 164 2.40 -3.18 14.50
CA TYR A 164 1.03 -3.44 14.92
C TYR A 164 0.44 -2.17 15.54
N LEU A 165 -0.67 -1.70 14.97
CA LEU A 165 -1.49 -0.64 15.56
C LEU A 165 -2.60 -1.31 16.35
N THR A 166 -2.63 -1.07 17.66
CA THR A 166 -3.66 -1.59 18.56
C THR A 166 -4.56 -0.45 19.04
N GLU A 167 -5.59 -0.77 19.82
CA GLU A 167 -6.45 0.25 20.44
C GLU A 167 -5.71 1.15 21.46
N ASP A 168 -4.64 0.63 22.08
CA ASP A 168 -3.91 1.31 23.14
C ASP A 168 -2.60 1.94 22.64
N GLU A 169 -1.86 1.21 21.81
CA GLU A 169 -0.48 1.56 21.47
C GLU A 169 -0.01 0.98 20.13
N GLN A 170 1.22 1.35 19.76
CA GLN A 170 1.94 0.79 18.62
C GLN A 170 2.99 -0.20 19.10
N LEU A 171 3.02 -1.39 18.51
CA LEU A 171 3.94 -2.47 18.86
C LEU A 171 4.79 -2.85 17.65
N MET A 172 6.06 -3.15 17.89
CA MET A 172 6.94 -3.74 16.88
C MET A 172 7.00 -5.24 17.12
N VAL A 173 6.42 -6.01 16.21
CA VAL A 173 6.40 -7.47 16.22
C VAL A 173 7.48 -8.00 15.28
N ASP A 174 8.22 -9.01 15.74
CA ASP A 174 9.30 -9.58 14.94
C ASP A 174 8.77 -10.28 13.69
N TYR A 175 9.42 -10.00 12.56
CA TYR A 175 9.25 -10.81 11.35
C TYR A 175 10.12 -12.05 11.46
N HIS A 176 9.52 -13.21 11.17
CA HIS A 176 10.22 -14.49 11.15
C HIS A 176 10.34 -15.00 9.70
N PRO A 177 11.55 -15.02 9.10
CA PRO A 177 11.73 -15.44 7.71
C PRO A 177 11.22 -16.86 7.41
N THR A 178 11.24 -17.75 8.40
CA THR A 178 10.70 -19.12 8.28
C THR A 178 9.21 -19.16 7.96
N LEU A 179 8.45 -18.10 8.29
CA LEU A 179 7.04 -17.99 7.92
C LEU A 179 6.87 -17.80 6.42
N THR A 180 7.79 -17.09 5.75
CA THR A 180 7.76 -16.89 4.30
C THR A 180 7.91 -18.21 3.56
N GLU A 181 8.94 -18.98 3.89
CA GLU A 181 9.17 -20.32 3.32
C GLU A 181 7.97 -21.25 3.56
N PHE A 182 7.41 -21.22 4.77
CA PHE A 182 6.22 -21.99 5.12
C PHE A 182 4.99 -21.60 4.28
N ILE A 183 4.77 -20.30 4.07
CA ILE A 183 3.64 -19.79 3.26
C ILE A 183 3.81 -20.19 1.81
N GLU A 184 5.00 -20.02 1.25
CA GLU A 184 5.29 -20.37 -0.13
C GLU A 184 5.08 -21.86 -0.40
N ASP A 185 5.48 -22.74 0.52
CA ASP A 185 5.24 -24.18 0.42
C ASP A 185 3.75 -24.52 0.60
N LYS A 186 3.14 -24.05 1.70
CA LYS A 186 1.78 -24.41 2.08
C LYS A 186 0.72 -23.92 1.08
N PHE A 187 0.91 -22.71 0.56
CA PHE A 187 -0.04 -22.05 -0.35
C PHE A 187 0.51 -21.93 -1.78
N ALA A 188 1.47 -22.79 -2.15
CA ALA A 188 2.11 -22.80 -3.47
C ALA A 188 1.09 -22.86 -4.62
N LYS A 189 -0.07 -23.50 -4.42
CA LYS A 189 -1.10 -23.62 -5.44
C LYS A 189 -1.88 -22.33 -5.62
N GLU A 190 -2.26 -21.69 -4.52
CA GLU A 190 -3.05 -20.47 -4.48
C GLU A 190 -2.22 -19.23 -4.89
N LEU A 191 -0.92 -19.25 -4.56
CA LEU A 191 0.05 -18.19 -4.90
C LEU A 191 0.56 -18.28 -6.35
N LYS A 192 0.21 -19.32 -7.11
CA LYS A 192 0.62 -19.47 -8.52
C LYS A 192 -0.10 -18.53 -9.48
N ASN A 193 -1.18 -17.88 -9.05
CA ASN A 193 -1.90 -16.96 -9.91
C ASN A 193 -0.99 -15.79 -10.27
N ASP A 194 -0.71 -15.66 -11.56
CA ASP A 194 0.05 -14.55 -12.10
C ASP A 194 -0.88 -13.35 -12.31
N TYR A 195 -0.54 -12.24 -11.65
CA TYR A 195 -1.27 -10.97 -11.74
C TYR A 195 -0.43 -9.88 -12.43
N LEU A 196 0.66 -10.24 -13.10
CA LEU A 196 1.41 -9.28 -13.90
C LEU A 196 0.50 -8.64 -14.95
N GLY A 197 0.64 -7.32 -15.10
CA GLY A 197 -0.22 -6.51 -15.97
C GLY A 197 -1.64 -6.31 -15.49
N GLN A 198 -2.00 -6.77 -14.29
CA GLN A 198 -3.35 -6.64 -13.73
C GLN A 198 -3.33 -5.90 -12.40
N PHE A 199 -4.15 -4.86 -12.28
CA PHE A 199 -4.32 -4.16 -11.00
C PHE A 199 -4.97 -5.10 -9.97
N ILE A 200 -4.31 -5.25 -8.81
CA ILE A 200 -4.85 -5.99 -7.67
C ILE A 200 -4.70 -5.21 -6.37
N MET A 201 -5.58 -5.49 -5.40
CA MET A 201 -5.40 -5.07 -4.01
C MET A 201 -4.86 -6.28 -3.25
N VAL A 202 -3.64 -6.18 -2.75
CA VAL A 202 -3.03 -7.19 -1.88
C VAL A 202 -3.19 -6.69 -0.44
N ASP A 203 -4.34 -7.00 0.13
CA ASP A 203 -4.77 -6.59 1.48
C ASP A 203 -5.24 -7.79 2.31
N TYR A 204 -5.80 -7.51 3.49
CA TYR A 204 -6.30 -8.53 4.41
C TYR A 204 -7.34 -9.46 3.79
N GLU A 205 -8.26 -8.93 2.97
CA GLU A 205 -9.29 -9.72 2.30
C GLU A 205 -8.63 -10.66 1.29
N TRP A 206 -7.68 -10.14 0.51
CA TRP A 206 -6.91 -10.94 -0.45
C TRP A 206 -6.17 -12.10 0.23
N ALA A 207 -5.45 -11.83 1.32
CA ALA A 207 -4.71 -12.86 2.04
C ALA A 207 -5.62 -13.85 2.77
N THR A 208 -6.79 -13.42 3.26
CA THR A 208 -7.79 -14.31 3.87
C THR A 208 -8.33 -15.31 2.85
N ASN A 209 -8.51 -14.92 1.58
CA ASN A 209 -8.92 -15.85 0.53
C ASN A 209 -7.86 -16.93 0.31
N ILE A 210 -6.58 -16.55 0.21
CA ILE A 210 -5.47 -17.50 0.10
C ILE A 210 -5.46 -18.47 1.29
N ALA A 211 -5.59 -17.95 2.52
CA ALA A 211 -5.63 -18.76 3.73
C ALA A 211 -6.82 -19.76 3.75
N ASN A 212 -7.90 -19.44 3.06
CA ASN A 212 -9.08 -20.30 2.89
C ASN A 212 -9.02 -21.20 1.65
N HIS A 213 -7.85 -21.35 1.00
CA HIS A 213 -7.66 -22.10 -0.24
C HIS A 213 -8.53 -21.60 -1.41
N GLN A 214 -8.78 -20.29 -1.44
CA GLN A 214 -9.45 -19.58 -2.53
C GLN A 214 -8.44 -18.70 -3.26
N PRO A 215 -8.64 -18.44 -4.58
CA PRO A 215 -7.79 -17.50 -5.29
C PRO A 215 -7.94 -16.09 -4.69
N GLY A 216 -6.81 -15.37 -4.61
CA GLY A 216 -6.84 -13.96 -4.28
C GLY A 216 -7.67 -13.19 -5.33
N PRO A 217 -8.59 -12.31 -4.91
CA PRO A 217 -9.45 -11.61 -5.85
C PRO A 217 -8.61 -10.62 -6.66
N GLY A 218 -8.67 -10.72 -7.99
CA GLY A 218 -8.21 -9.64 -8.86
C GLY A 218 -9.18 -8.45 -8.81
N ILE A 219 -8.77 -7.29 -9.31
CA ILE A 219 -9.71 -6.20 -9.55
C ILE A 219 -10.32 -6.41 -10.94
N GLN A 220 -11.41 -7.17 -11.01
CA GLN A 220 -12.15 -7.35 -12.26
C GLN A 220 -12.90 -6.06 -12.63
N HIS A 221 -12.89 -5.72 -13.92
CA HIS A 221 -13.85 -4.78 -14.50
C HIS A 221 -15.20 -5.50 -14.64
N GLU A 222 -16.31 -4.87 -14.27
CA GLU A 222 -17.65 -5.44 -14.49
C GLU A 222 -18.06 -5.50 -15.98
N SER A 223 -17.19 -5.11 -16.91
CA SER A 223 -17.49 -5.06 -18.34
C SER A 223 -17.34 -6.40 -19.09
N ASP A 224 -17.09 -7.51 -18.39
CA ASP A 224 -17.01 -8.86 -19.00
C ASP A 224 -18.29 -9.70 -18.78
N GLN A 225 -19.46 -9.06 -18.74
CA GLN A 225 -20.77 -9.71 -18.91
C GLN A 225 -21.53 -9.14 -20.11
#